data_AF-A0A2C6K0D7-F1
#
_entry.id   AF-A0A2C6K0D7-F1
#
_cell.length_a   1.000
_cell.length_b   1.000
_cell.length_c   1.000
_cell.angle_alpha   90.00
_cell.angle_beta   90.00
_cell.angle_gamma   90.00
#
_symmetry.space_group_name_H-M   'P 1'
#
loop_
_entity.id
_entity.type
_entity.pdbx_description
1 polymer ?
#
loop_
_entity_poly.entity_id
_entity_poly.type
_entity_poly.pdbx_seq_one_letter_code
_entity_poly.pdbx_strand_id
1 'polypeptide(L)' 'MHESTLRRGVFVVLFLFVFLGAFVTLEAYRYMWMFLSVIFGIIVFTDCIFFNEGDFIYDPFYNNWLEKTSPQY' A
#
# COMPACT_ATOMS: atom_id res chain seq x y z
N MET A 1 -2.80 -2.70 -15.54
CA MET A 1 -2.77 -3.83 -14.58
C MET A 1 -1.38 -4.46 -14.44
N HIS A 2 -0.72 -4.95 -15.50
CA HIS A 2 0.55 -5.70 -15.34
C HIS A 2 1.71 -4.87 -14.73
N GLU A 3 1.82 -3.59 -15.06
CA GLU A 3 2.88 -2.71 -14.53
C GLU A 3 2.67 -2.30 -13.07
N SER A 4 1.42 -2.04 -12.66
CA SER A 4 1.09 -1.67 -11.28
C SER A 4 1.28 -2.85 -10.32
N THR A 5 0.91 -4.06 -10.74
CA THR A 5 1.17 -5.30 -9.99
C THR A 5 2.67 -5.56 -9.83
N LEU A 6 3.47 -5.37 -10.89
CA LEU A 6 4.93 -5.54 -10.81
C LEU A 6 5.56 -4.53 -9.84
N ARG A 7 5.20 -3.24 -9.97
CA ARG A 7 5.66 -2.17 -9.07
C ARG A 7 5.33 -2.50 -7.61
N ARG A 8 4.10 -2.95 -7.34
CA ARG A 8 3.65 -3.40 -6.01
C ARG A 8 4.50 -4.53 -5.48
N GLY A 9 4.73 -5.57 -6.29
CA GLY A 9 5.59 -6.68 -5.93
C GLY A 9 6.99 -6.22 -5.53
N VAL A 10 7.58 -5.28 -6.27
CA VAL A 10 8.90 -4.71 -5.94
C VAL A 10 8.87 -3.98 -4.59
N PHE A 11 7.87 -3.14 -4.32
CA PHE A 11 7.76 -2.44 -3.03
C PHE A 11 7.57 -3.39 -1.85
N VAL A 12 6.77 -4.45 -2.01
CA VAL A 12 6.58 -5.48 -0.97
C VAL A 12 7.88 -6.23 -0.72
N VAL A 13 8.60 -6.63 -1.78
CA VAL A 13 9.91 -7.31 -1.65
C VAL A 13 10.93 -6.41 -0.95
N LEU A 14 10.99 -5.12 -1.31
CA LEU A 14 11.86 -4.15 -0.65
C LEU A 14 11.50 -3.95 0.82
N PHE A 15 10.20 -3.83 1.14
CA PHE A 15 9.75 -3.76 2.52
C PHE A 15 10.17 -4.99 3.32
N LEU A 16 9.94 -6.20 2.79
CA LEU A 16 10.33 -7.45 3.45
C LEU A 16 11.84 -7.54 3.64
N PHE A 17 12.64 -7.14 2.66
CA PHE A 17 14.09 -7.11 2.77
C PHE A 17 14.54 -6.20 3.92
N VAL A 18 14.01 -4.97 4.00
CA VAL A 18 14.34 -4.01 5.07
C VAL A 18 13.85 -4.50 6.44
N PHE A 19 12.63 -5.03 6.50
CA PHE A 19 12.01 -5.55 7.71
C PHE A 19 12.80 -6.73 8.28
N LEU A 20 13.16 -7.71 7.45
CA LEU A 20 13.98 -8.85 7.86
C LEU A 20 15.40 -8.42 8.23
N GLY A 21 15.93 -7.39 7.58
CA GLY A 21 17.21 -6.77 7.93
C GLY A 21 17.28 -6.33 9.40
N ALA A 22 16.16 -5.87 9.99
CA ALA A 22 16.11 -5.49 11.40
C ALA A 22 16.37 -6.64 12.38
N PHE A 23 16.09 -7.89 11.97
CA PHE A 23 16.30 -9.08 12.80
C PHE A 23 17.70 -9.67 12.65
N VAL A 24 18.36 -9.47 11.50
CA VAL A 24 19.68 -10.04 11.19
C VAL A 24 20.82 -9.07 11.51
N THR A 25 20.55 -7.75 11.56
CA THR A 25 21.58 -6.72 11.78
C THR A 25 22.16 -6.70 13.20
N LEU A 26 23.29 -6.01 13.36
CA LEU A 26 23.92 -5.75 14.65
C LEU A 26 23.03 -4.82 15.51
N GLU A 27 23.06 -4.98 16.84
CA GLU A 27 22.20 -4.22 17.74
C GLU A 27 22.33 -2.70 17.58
N ALA A 28 23.55 -2.20 17.34
CA ALA A 28 23.82 -0.78 17.13
C ALA A 28 23.03 -0.17 15.96
N TYR A 29 22.66 -0.97 14.96
CA TYR A 29 21.92 -0.52 13.78
C TYR A 29 20.46 -0.97 13.77
N ARG A 30 20.02 -1.79 14.73
CA ARG A 30 18.66 -2.35 14.74
C ARG A 30 17.58 -1.28 14.65
N TYR A 31 17.74 -0.17 15.39
CA TYR A 31 16.77 0.94 15.36
C TYR A 31 16.72 1.65 14.00
N MET A 32 17.84 1.75 13.28
CA MET A 32 17.86 2.29 11.92
C MET A 32 17.02 1.43 10.98
N TRP A 33 17.20 0.11 11.02
CA TRP A 33 16.42 -0.83 10.22
C TRP A 33 14.94 -0.84 10.60
N MET A 34 14.61 -0.77 11.89
CA MET A 34 13.21 -0.66 12.33
C MET A 34 12.57 0.64 11.83
N PHE A 35 13.26 1.78 11.91
CA PHE A 35 12.76 3.05 11.40
C PHE A 35 12.49 3.00 9.88
N LEU A 36 13.43 2.46 9.11
CA LEU A 36 13.24 2.26 7.67
C LEU A 36 12.05 1.33 7.39
N SER A 37 11.90 0.25 8.16
CA SER A 37 10.78 -0.67 8.03
C SER A 37 9.43 0.02 8.25
N VAL A 38 9.34 0.95 9.21
CA VAL A 38 8.13 1.74 9.42
C VAL A 38 7.83 2.63 8.23
N ILE A 39 8.83 3.32 7.67
CA ILE A 39 8.63 4.17 6.47
C ILE A 39 8.11 3.34 5.29
N PHE A 40 8.78 2.24 4.96
CA PHE A 40 8.36 1.35 3.87
C PHE A 40 7.01 0.70 4.16
N GLY A 41 6.73 0.39 5.43
CA GLY A 41 5.45 -0.14 5.88
C GLY A 41 4.31 0.84 5.62
N ILE A 42 4.49 2.14 5.89
CA ILE A 42 3.48 3.16 5.58
C ILE A 42 3.23 3.22 4.06
N ILE A 43 4.27 3.18 3.24
CA ILE A 43 4.12 3.20 1.77
C ILE A 43 3.30 2.00 1.30
N VAL A 44 3.67 0.78 1.71
CA VAL A 44 2.93 -0.44 1.35
C VAL A 44 1.50 -0.37 1.89
N PHE A 45 1.30 0.10 3.11
CA PHE A 45 -0.01 0.25 3.72
C PHE A 45 -0.91 1.23 2.95
N THR A 46 -0.38 2.39 2.54
CA THR A 46 -1.14 3.33 1.71
C THR A 46 -1.54 2.71 0.38
N ASP A 47 -0.64 1.97 -0.29
CA ASP A 47 -0.98 1.31 -1.54
C ASP A 47 -2.02 0.19 -1.34
N CYS A 48 -2.01 -0.48 -0.17
CA CYS A 48 -3.06 -1.41 0.26
C CYS A 48 -4.42 -0.75 0.55
N ILE A 49 -4.45 0.48 1.06
CA ILE A 49 -5.71 1.22 1.23
C ILE A 49 -6.31 1.57 -0.13
N PHE A 50 -5.47 1.91 -1.11
CA PHE A 50 -5.88 2.26 -2.47
C PHE A 50 -5.79 1.06 -3.42
N PHE A 51 -5.94 -0.17 -2.91
CA PHE A 51 -5.79 -1.39 -3.71
C PHE A 51 -6.86 -1.52 -4.80
N ASN A 52 -8.05 -1.01 -4.52
CA ASN A 52 -9.19 -1.04 -5.41
C ASN A 52 -9.33 0.32 -6.10
N GLU A 53 -8.83 0.42 -7.34
CA GLU A 53 -8.97 1.60 -8.21
C GLU A 53 -10.45 2.03 -8.37
N GLY A 54 -11.40 1.13 -8.11
CA GLY A 54 -12.85 1.39 -8.16
C GLY A 54 -13.52 1.78 -6.82
N ASP A 55 -12.83 1.76 -5.68
CA ASP A 55 -13.41 2.15 -4.38
C ASP A 55 -13.06 3.58 -3.96
N PHE A 56 -12.04 4.21 -4.56
CA PHE A 56 -11.79 5.62 -4.34
C PHE A 56 -12.76 6.47 -5.15
N ILE A 57 -14.00 6.57 -4.67
CA ILE A 57 -15.06 7.40 -5.23
C ILE A 57 -14.87 8.82 -4.68
N TYR A 58 -13.93 9.58 -5.24
CA TYR A 58 -14.02 11.03 -5.17
C TYR A 58 -14.68 11.54 -6.44
N ASP A 59 -16.01 11.41 -6.50
CA ASP A 59 -16.85 12.16 -7.42
C ASP A 59 -17.53 13.28 -6.62
N PRO A 60 -17.22 14.57 -6.88
CA PRO A 60 -17.87 15.69 -6.22
C PRO A 60 -19.41 15.65 -6.32
N PHE A 61 -19.93 14.91 -7.30
CA PHE A 61 -21.34 14.82 -7.63
C PHE A 61 -21.95 13.44 -7.32
N TYR A 62 -21.19 12.48 -6.78
CA TYR A 62 -21.66 11.15 -6.36
C TYR A 62 -22.45 10.35 -7.43
N ASN A 63 -22.22 10.57 -8.72
CA ASN A 63 -23.01 9.92 -9.78
C ASN A 63 -22.89 8.38 -9.72
N ASN A 64 -21.68 7.88 -9.42
CA ASN A 64 -21.40 6.46 -9.29
C ASN A 64 -22.09 5.81 -8.07
N TRP A 65 -22.44 6.60 -7.04
CA TRP A 65 -23.15 6.10 -5.86
C TRP A 65 -24.64 5.93 -6.16
N LEU A 66 -25.24 6.88 -6.87
CA LEU A 66 -26.63 6.79 -7.34
C LEU A 66 -26.83 5.57 -8.23
N GLU A 67 -25.90 5.32 -9.16
CA GLU A 67 -25.95 4.13 -10.03
C GLU A 67 -25.82 2.82 -9.23
N LYS A 68 -24.99 2.77 -8.18
CA LYS A 68 -24.82 1.57 -7.34
C LYS A 68 -25.97 1.32 -6.34
N THR A 69 -26.72 2.35 -5.96
CA THR A 69 -27.71 2.26 -4.87
C THR A 69 -29.15 2.43 -5.32
N SER A 70 -29.39 2.87 -6.55
CA SER A 70 -30.73 2.99 -7.10
C SER A 70 -31.15 1.71 -7.82
N PRO A 71 -32.31 1.13 -7.50
CA PRO A 71 -32.78 -0.14 -8.08
C PRO A 71 -33.33 -0.02 -9.52
N GLN A 72 -33.06 1.10 -10.20
CA GLN A 72 -33.66 1.43 -11.50
C GLN A 72 -32.64 1.56 -12.66
N TYR A 73 -31.38 1.20 -12.43
CA TYR A 73 -30.36 1.04 -13.48
C TYR A 73 -29.69 -0.33 -13.35
#